data_AF-A0AAU2BA72-F1
#
_entry.id   AF-A0AAU2BA72-F1
#
_cell.length_a   1.000
_cell.length_b   1.000
_cell.length_c   1.000
_cell.angle_alpha   90.00
_cell.angle_beta   90.00
_cell.angle_gamma   90.00
#
_symmetry.space_group_name_H-M   'P 1'
#
loop_
_entity.id
_entity.type
_entity.pdbx_description
1 polymer ?
#
loop_
_entity_poly.entity_id
_entity_poly.type
_entity_poly.pdbx_seq_one_letter_code
_entity_poly.pdbx_strand_id
1 'polypeptide(L)' 'MDTNTFPRDLVEAQTAWYDAYWQLANASPANGTATYRRRLQELSRIIAGHPYWQTPAGTPAARMALKDLARIQVRP' A
#
# COMPACT_ATOMS: atom_id res chain seq x y z
N MET A 1 3.61 -6.66 -24.68
CA MET A 1 3.41 -5.20 -24.60
C MET A 1 2.69 -4.98 -23.28
N ASP A 2 3.42 -4.82 -22.18
CA ASP A 2 2.80 -4.93 -20.85
C ASP A 2 3.39 -3.88 -19.92
N THR A 3 3.25 -2.62 -20.34
CA THR A 3 3.57 -1.46 -19.51
C THR A 3 2.28 -1.00 -18.83
N ASN A 4 1.57 -1.91 -18.16
CA ASN A 4 0.54 -1.51 -17.20
C ASN A 4 1.25 -1.05 -15.91
N THR A 5 1.99 0.04 -16.05
CA THR A 5 2.79 0.61 -14.97
C THR A 5 1.84 1.31 -14.02
N PHE A 6 1.74 0.79 -12.81
CA PHE A 6 1.05 1.49 -11.74
C PHE A 6 1.68 2.88 -11.56
N PRO A 7 0.86 3.90 -11.28
CA PRO A 7 1.37 5.20 -10.87
C PRO A 7 2.37 5.05 -9.72
N ARG A 8 3.49 5.75 -9.80
CA ARG A 8 4.58 5.65 -8.82
C ARG A 8 4.08 5.94 -7.40
N ASP A 9 3.25 6.96 -7.25
CA ASP A 9 2.66 7.37 -5.99
C ASP A 9 1.73 6.30 -5.39
N LEU A 10 0.99 5.57 -6.24
CA LEU A 10 0.17 4.44 -5.81
C LEU A 10 1.02 3.27 -5.30
N VAL A 11 2.13 2.99 -5.99
CA VAL A 11 3.11 1.99 -5.55
C VAL A 11 3.78 2.41 -4.25
N GLU A 12 4.22 3.66 -4.14
CA GLU A 12 4.84 4.22 -2.92
C GLU A 12 3.87 4.17 -1.73
N ALA A 13 2.59 4.50 -1.94
CA ALA A 13 1.57 4.40 -0.90
C ALA A 13 1.36 2.94 -0.43
N GLN A 14 1.32 1.97 -1.36
CA GLN A 14 1.19 0.55 -1.02
C GLN A 14 2.45 0.01 -0.31
N THR A 15 3.63 0.42 -0.74
CA THR A 15 4.93 0.08 -0.09
C THR A 15 4.98 0.65 1.32
N ALA A 16 4.62 1.92 1.50
CA ALA A 16 4.53 2.56 2.81
C ALA A 16 3.48 1.90 3.72
N TRP A 17 2.40 1.35 3.15
CA TRP A 17 1.40 0.61 3.90
C TRP A 17 1.98 -0.69 4.47
N TYR A 18 2.74 -1.43 3.67
CA TYR A 18 3.43 -2.64 4.14
C TYR A 18 4.51 -2.32 5.18
N ASP A 19 5.28 -1.27 5.00
CA ASP A 19 6.26 -0.82 6.00
C ASP A 19 5.58 -0.47 7.34
N ALA A 20 4.53 0.35 7.31
CA ALA A 20 3.77 0.70 8.51
C ALA A 20 3.11 -0.52 9.16
N TYR A 21 2.69 -1.51 8.35
CA TYR A 21 2.17 -2.78 8.86
C TYR A 21 3.26 -3.60 9.57
N TRP A 22 4.47 -3.69 9.01
CA TRP A 22 5.60 -4.37 9.66
C TRP A 22 6.02 -3.66 10.94
N GLN A 23 6.10 -2.33 10.93
CA GLN A 23 6.38 -1.55 12.13
C GLN A 23 5.31 -1.78 13.21
N LEU A 24 4.03 -1.84 12.83
CA LEU A 24 2.95 -2.19 13.76
C LEU A 24 3.06 -3.63 14.28
N ALA A 25 3.34 -4.60 13.41
CA ALA A 25 3.45 -6.01 13.75
C ALA A 25 4.64 -6.30 14.68
N ASN A 26 5.74 -5.54 14.53
CA ASN A 26 6.93 -5.65 15.35
C ASN A 26 6.92 -4.70 16.57
N ALA A 27 5.97 -3.77 16.66
CA ALA A 27 5.87 -2.85 17.79
C ALA A 27 5.40 -3.59 19.05
N SER A 28 6.17 -3.45 20.13
CA SER A 28 5.73 -3.91 21.45
C SER A 28 4.49 -3.12 21.91
N PRO A 29 3.48 -3.76 22.52
CA PRO A 29 2.25 -3.11 23.00
C PRO A 29 2.47 -1.91 23.92
N ALA A 30 3.63 -1.87 24.61
CA ALA A 30 4.02 -0.79 25.50
C ALA A 30 4.34 0.54 24.77
N ASN A 31 4.71 0.48 23.49
CA ASN A 31 5.09 1.65 22.69
C ASN A 31 3.95 2.03 21.73
N GLY A 32 2.88 2.61 22.29
CA GLY A 32 1.90 3.45 21.57
C GLY A 32 1.62 3.08 20.11
N THR A 33 0.95 1.95 19.86
CA THR A 33 0.59 1.47 18.50
C THR A 33 -0.44 2.34 17.75
N ALA A 34 -0.96 3.39 18.40
CA ALA A 34 -1.98 4.28 17.84
C ALA A 34 -1.48 5.03 16.59
N THR A 35 -0.22 5.47 16.57
CA THR A 35 0.35 6.22 15.44
C THR A 35 0.45 5.35 14.19
N TYR A 36 0.92 4.10 14.30
CA TYR A 36 0.98 3.17 13.17
C TYR A 36 -0.41 2.81 12.64
N ARG A 37 -1.39 2.58 13.54
CA ARG A 37 -2.77 2.32 13.11
C ARG A 37 -3.39 3.50 12.36
N ARG A 38 -3.16 4.74 12.81
CA ARG A 38 -3.62 5.95 12.11
C ARG A 38 -2.99 6.04 10.73
N ARG A 39 -1.68 5.83 10.63
CA ARG A 39 -0.94 5.83 9.36
C ARG A 39 -1.45 4.77 8.38
N LEU A 40 -1.74 3.56 8.85
CA LEU A 40 -2.34 2.51 8.02
C LEU A 40 -3.73 2.90 7.48
N GLN A 41 -4.57 3.53 8.31
CA GLN A 41 -5.90 4.00 7.88
C GLN A 41 -5.79 5.11 6.83
N GLU A 42 -4.88 6.06 7.02
CA GLU A 42 -4.62 7.13 6.06
C GLU A 42 -4.13 6.59 4.72
N LEU A 43 -3.11 5.72 4.73
CA LEU A 43 -2.60 5.07 3.53
C LEU A 43 -3.67 4.23 2.85
N SER A 44 -4.51 3.51 3.61
CA SER A 44 -5.63 2.77 3.04
C SER A 44 -6.65 3.67 2.35
N ARG A 45 -6.91 4.89 2.86
CA ARG A 45 -7.78 5.87 2.20
C ARG A 45 -7.16 6.40 0.92
N ILE A 46 -5.88 6.73 0.94
CA ILE A 46 -5.14 7.22 -0.24
C ILE A 46 -5.16 6.17 -1.34
N ILE A 47 -4.81 4.93 -1.02
CA ILE A 47 -4.82 3.82 -1.97
C ILE A 47 -6.23 3.60 -2.50
N ALA A 48 -7.25 3.46 -1.65
CA ALA A 48 -8.62 3.17 -2.10
C ALA A 48 -9.25 4.31 -2.91
N GLY A 49 -8.91 5.57 -2.60
CA GLY A 49 -9.40 6.77 -3.28
C GLY A 49 -8.63 7.16 -4.54
N HIS A 50 -7.60 6.39 -4.91
CA HIS A 50 -6.72 6.78 -6.01
C HIS A 50 -7.44 6.79 -7.37
N PRO A 51 -7.28 7.85 -8.21
CA PRO A 51 -7.96 7.97 -9.51
C PRO A 51 -7.73 6.82 -10.48
N TYR A 52 -6.59 6.13 -10.37
CA TYR A 52 -6.28 4.91 -11.13
C TYR A 52 -7.41 3.86 -11.07
N TRP A 53 -8.10 3.72 -9.93
CA TRP A 53 -9.18 2.73 -9.81
C TRP A 53 -10.45 3.09 -10.58
N GLN A 54 -10.59 4.34 -11.00
CA GLN A 54 -11.71 4.80 -11.82
C GLN A 54 -11.44 4.57 -13.32
N THR A 55 -10.22 4.15 -13.67
CA THR A 55 -9.86 3.82 -15.05
C THR A 55 -10.22 2.36 -15.37
N PRO A 56 -10.32 1.98 -16.66
CA PRO A 56 -10.48 0.58 -17.06
C PRO A 56 -9.38 -0.37 -16.54
N ALA A 57 -8.19 0.17 -16.23
CA ALA A 57 -7.09 -0.60 -15.64
C ALA A 57 -7.29 -0.88 -14.13
N GLY A 58 -8.23 -0.20 -13.49
CA GLY A 58 -8.57 -0.29 -12.06
C GLY A 58 -9.29 -1.57 -11.63
N THR A 59 -8.90 -2.72 -12.16
CA THR A 59 -9.58 -4.00 -11.93
C THR A 59 -9.25 -4.62 -10.56
N PRO A 60 -10.06 -5.57 -10.06
CA PRO A 60 -9.70 -6.36 -8.88
C PRO A 60 -8.35 -7.07 -9.02
N ALA A 61 -8.00 -7.54 -10.22
CA ALA A 61 -6.70 -8.13 -10.51
C ALA A 61 -5.56 -7.10 -10.37
N ALA A 62 -5.77 -5.86 -10.80
CA ALA A 62 -4.80 -4.78 -10.63
C ALA A 62 -4.53 -4.44 -9.15
N ARG A 63 -5.52 -4.59 -8.25
CA ARG A 63 -5.28 -4.46 -6.80
C ARG A 63 -4.36 -5.54 -6.26
N MET A 64 -4.51 -6.78 -6.73
CA MET A 64 -3.62 -7.88 -6.33
C MET A 64 -2.21 -7.67 -6.88
N ALA A 65 -2.09 -7.33 -8.16
CA ALA A 65 -0.80 -7.03 -8.78
C ALA A 65 -0.06 -5.86 -8.11
N LEU A 66 -0.78 -4.81 -7.66
CA LEU A 66 -0.20 -3.72 -6.87
C LEU A 66 0.38 -4.23 -5.53
N LYS A 67 -0.37 -5.08 -4.83
CA LYS A 67 0.07 -5.67 -3.56
C LYS A 67 1.32 -6.53 -3.75
N ASP A 68 1.35 -7.37 -4.78
CA ASP A 68 2.51 -8.23 -5.07
C ASP A 68 3.74 -7.41 -5.43
N LEU A 69 3.58 -6.37 -6.26
CA LEU A 69 4.66 -5.47 -6.63
C LEU A 69 5.22 -4.72 -5.41
N ALA A 70 4.35 -4.13 -4.59
CA ALA A 70 4.78 -3.44 -3.37
C ALA A 70 5.47 -4.39 -2.37
N ARG A 71 4.98 -5.64 -2.26
CA ARG A 71 5.60 -6.65 -1.40
C ARG A 71 7.02 -7.01 -1.85
N ILE A 72 7.28 -7.06 -3.16
CA ILE A 72 8.63 -7.26 -3.71
C ILE A 72 9.52 -6.07 -3.36
N GLN A 73 9.01 -4.83 -3.43
CA GLN A 73 9.78 -3.63 -3.15
C GLN A 73 10.11 -3.41 -1.66
N VAL A 74 9.25 -3.88 -0.74
CA VAL A 74 9.49 -3.79 0.71
C VAL A 74 10.49 -4.82 1.19
N ARG A 75 10.70 -5.91 0.43
CA ARG A 75 11.64 -6.96 0.80
C ARG A 75 13.07 -6.44 0.59
N PRO A 76 13.93 -6.44 1.62
CA PRO A 76 15.33 -6.00 1.50
C PRO A 76 16.16 -6.93 0.61
#